data_AF-A0A9P3BK41-F1
#
_entry.id   AF-A0A9P3BK41-F1
#
_cell.length_a   1.000
_cell.length_b   1.000
_cell.length_c   1.000
_cell.angle_alpha   90.00
_cell.angle_beta   90.00
_cell.angle_gamma   90.00
#
_symmetry.space_group_name_H-M   'P 1'
#
loop_
_entity.id
_entity.type
_entity.pdbx_description
1 polymer ?
#
loop_
_entity_poly.entity_id
_entity_poly.type
_entity_poly.pdbx_seq_one_letter_code
_entity_poly.pdbx_strand_id
1 'polypeptide(L)'
;MGKAMLQDPYGGIWYFAYGSNLRLSVLENRGIKALDIKAVVVPSHYLTFDIFGIPYAEPSFASVAPFAPDKKTTLRLGDEQAPRDVPPVQGLAYFLNPKDYRQLVISEGGGVAYDEVEVHASILDEDGKPDPSSILIARTLQAKYPWRPNGAPSARYLVSLFKKRNIAQYTYPKQGLISTGCKQNKPLTAYSAYIDSLPSYEPPTSFRAKMGGLLFLLFWRPPLRLLVRLIRVHTDSDGHCPQWLGWIILTLYGLMWSYHDNIHSKIWGRGDGRKLHFEETTGGETAKIGLGNRV
;
A
#
# COMPACT_ATOMS: atom_id res chain seq x y z
N MET A 1 -8.83 -6.94 -30.44
CA MET A 1 -7.83 -7.94 -29.99
C MET A 1 -8.20 -8.36 -28.57
N GLY A 2 -8.77 -9.55 -28.42
CA GLY A 2 -9.25 -10.03 -27.12
C GLY A 2 -8.09 -10.38 -26.19
N LYS A 3 -8.07 -9.81 -24.98
CA LYS A 3 -7.20 -10.28 -23.89
C LYS A 3 -7.60 -11.71 -23.59
N ALA A 4 -6.68 -12.65 -23.77
CA ALA A 4 -6.87 -14.05 -23.39
C ALA A 4 -7.28 -14.11 -21.91
N MET A 5 -8.46 -14.67 -21.63
CA MET A 5 -8.86 -15.00 -20.28
C MET A 5 -7.98 -16.16 -19.82
N LEU A 6 -6.92 -15.81 -19.06
CA LEU A 6 -6.22 -16.71 -18.14
C LEU A 6 -7.18 -17.10 -17.00
N GLN A 7 -8.25 -17.83 -17.36
CA GLN A 7 -9.10 -18.51 -16.40
C GLN A 7 -8.36 -19.76 -15.93
N ASP A 8 -8.38 -19.99 -14.63
CA ASP A 8 -8.13 -21.32 -14.08
C ASP A 8 -9.09 -22.34 -14.76
N PRO A 9 -8.73 -23.63 -14.92
CA PRO A 9 -9.58 -24.64 -15.57
C PRO A 9 -11.03 -24.68 -15.04
N TYR A 10 -11.26 -24.23 -13.81
CA TYR A 10 -12.56 -24.16 -13.16
C TYR A 10 -13.31 -22.82 -13.35
N GLY A 11 -12.80 -21.93 -14.20
CA GLY A 11 -13.41 -20.64 -14.54
C GLY A 11 -13.23 -19.53 -13.50
N GLY A 12 -12.49 -19.79 -12.42
CA GLY A 12 -12.19 -18.82 -11.35
C GLY A 12 -10.91 -18.01 -11.59
N ILE A 13 -10.71 -17.00 -10.74
CA ILE A 13 -9.56 -16.08 -10.77
C ILE A 13 -8.93 -16.05 -9.39
N TRP A 14 -7.62 -16.27 -9.32
CA TRP A 14 -6.85 -16.01 -8.11
C TRP A 14 -6.56 -14.52 -7.97
N TYR A 15 -6.99 -13.91 -6.87
CA TYR A 15 -6.70 -12.54 -6.52
C TYR A 15 -5.70 -12.48 -5.36
N PHE A 16 -4.53 -11.88 -5.58
CA PHE A 16 -3.53 -11.66 -4.55
C PHE A 16 -3.79 -10.35 -3.80
N ALA A 17 -4.08 -10.46 -2.51
CA ALA A 17 -4.28 -9.36 -1.57
C ALA A 17 -3.04 -9.14 -0.70
N TYR A 18 -2.54 -7.91 -0.71
CA TYR A 18 -1.39 -7.45 0.08
C TYR A 18 -1.71 -6.23 0.97
N GLY A 19 -2.88 -5.62 0.78
CA GLY A 19 -3.33 -4.40 1.47
C GLY A 19 -4.43 -4.68 2.50
N SER A 20 -5.41 -3.78 2.60
CA SER A 20 -6.56 -3.95 3.52
C SER A 20 -7.32 -5.27 3.33
N ASN A 21 -7.27 -5.83 2.13
CA ASN A 21 -7.91 -7.10 1.78
C ASN A 21 -7.24 -8.33 2.41
N LEU A 22 -6.09 -8.19 3.09
CA LEU A 22 -5.52 -9.26 3.93
C LEU A 22 -6.43 -9.65 5.09
N ARG A 23 -7.31 -8.75 5.52
CA ARG A 23 -8.34 -9.05 6.52
C ARG A 23 -9.59 -9.53 5.81
N LEU A 24 -9.95 -10.81 5.98
CA LEU A 24 -11.09 -11.44 5.28
C LEU A 24 -12.40 -10.66 5.42
N SER A 25 -12.67 -10.11 6.62
CA SER A 25 -13.88 -9.32 6.87
C SER A 25 -13.99 -8.07 5.96
N VAL A 26 -12.89 -7.58 5.40
CA VAL A 26 -12.87 -6.46 4.45
C VAL A 26 -13.37 -6.90 3.07
N LEU A 27 -13.11 -8.14 2.64
CA LEU A 27 -13.75 -8.74 1.46
C LEU A 27 -15.23 -9.02 1.73
N GLU A 28 -15.55 -9.64 2.87
CA GLU A 28 -16.92 -10.05 3.21
C GLU A 28 -17.88 -8.85 3.33
N ASN A 29 -17.40 -7.72 3.89
CA ASN A 29 -18.18 -6.48 3.93
C ASN A 29 -18.54 -5.92 2.55
N ARG A 30 -17.88 -6.39 1.48
CA ARG A 30 -18.23 -6.07 0.09
C ARG A 30 -19.15 -7.11 -0.54
N GLY A 31 -19.55 -8.15 0.19
CA GLY A 31 -20.35 -9.26 -0.33
C GLY A 31 -19.55 -10.22 -1.22
N ILE A 32 -18.22 -10.20 -1.14
CA ILE A 32 -17.32 -11.05 -1.95
C ILE A 32 -16.99 -12.30 -1.14
N LYS A 33 -17.23 -13.48 -1.72
CA LYS A 33 -16.96 -14.77 -1.04
C LYS A 33 -15.78 -15.49 -1.69
N ALA A 34 -14.73 -15.72 -0.92
CA ALA A 34 -13.62 -16.57 -1.35
C ALA A 34 -14.03 -18.03 -1.41
N LEU A 35 -13.72 -18.70 -2.52
CA LEU A 35 -13.93 -20.13 -2.74
C LEU A 35 -12.78 -20.96 -2.15
N ASP A 36 -11.57 -20.41 -2.17
CA ASP A 36 -10.36 -20.95 -1.56
C ASP A 36 -9.44 -19.79 -1.14
N ILE A 37 -8.56 -20.02 -0.16
CA ILE A 37 -7.65 -19.02 0.39
C ILE A 37 -6.28 -19.67 0.62
N LYS A 38 -5.22 -19.08 0.06
CA LYS A 38 -3.85 -19.55 0.24
C LYS A 38 -2.95 -18.42 0.69
N ALA A 39 -2.13 -18.67 1.71
CA ALA A 39 -1.03 -17.77 2.04
C ALA A 39 0.06 -17.91 0.99
N VAL A 40 0.52 -16.79 0.43
CA VAL A 40 1.48 -16.79 -0.67
C VAL A 40 2.51 -15.67 -0.51
N VAL A 41 3.66 -15.84 -1.15
CA VAL A 41 4.66 -14.79 -1.39
C VAL A 41 4.78 -14.52 -2.87
N VAL A 42 5.00 -13.26 -3.26
CA VAL A 42 5.32 -12.86 -4.63
C VAL A 42 6.79 -12.41 -4.65
N PRO A 43 7.73 -13.29 -5.04
CA PRO A 43 9.17 -13.00 -4.96
C PRO A 43 9.61 -11.80 -5.79
N SER A 44 8.89 -11.51 -6.88
CA SER A 44 9.23 -10.45 -7.82
C SER A 44 8.80 -9.05 -7.37
N HIS A 45 8.00 -8.91 -6.33
CA HIS A 45 7.42 -7.63 -5.91
C HIS A 45 7.62 -7.36 -4.42
N TYR A 46 7.56 -6.09 -4.04
CA TYR A 46 7.50 -5.63 -2.65
C TYR A 46 6.31 -4.71 -2.40
N LEU A 47 5.93 -4.60 -1.12
CA LEU A 47 4.86 -3.70 -0.66
C LEU A 47 5.35 -2.25 -0.68
N THR A 48 4.57 -1.37 -1.30
CA THR A 48 4.78 0.09 -1.31
C THR A 48 3.52 0.82 -0.88
N PHE A 49 3.59 2.15 -0.82
CA PHE A 49 2.44 3.02 -0.57
C PHE A 49 2.28 4.05 -1.69
N ASP A 50 2.37 3.59 -2.94
CA ASP A 50 2.51 4.44 -4.14
C ASP A 50 1.21 5.16 -4.54
N ILE A 51 0.08 4.82 -3.93
CA ILE A 51 -1.18 5.52 -4.13
C ILE A 51 -1.22 6.74 -3.23
N PHE A 52 -1.28 7.93 -3.84
CA PHE A 52 -1.40 9.18 -3.11
C PHE A 52 -2.75 9.28 -2.39
N GLY A 53 -2.70 9.77 -1.17
CA GLY A 53 -3.87 10.11 -0.37
C GLY A 53 -3.91 11.60 -0.07
N ILE A 54 -4.52 11.95 1.07
CA ILE A 54 -4.73 13.33 1.50
C ILE A 54 -3.84 13.61 2.71
N PRO A 55 -2.92 14.60 2.64
CA PRO A 55 -2.17 15.05 3.81
C PRO A 55 -3.08 15.39 4.99
N TYR A 56 -2.57 15.16 6.20
CA TYR A 56 -3.26 15.30 7.48
C TYR A 56 -4.40 14.31 7.76
N ALA A 57 -4.75 13.45 6.79
CA ALA A 57 -5.79 12.44 6.95
C ALA A 57 -5.24 11.03 6.73
N GLU A 58 -5.22 10.57 5.48
CA GLU A 58 -4.69 9.27 5.08
C GLU A 58 -3.74 9.54 3.90
N PRO A 59 -2.44 9.75 4.17
CA PRO A 59 -1.52 10.31 3.17
C PRO A 59 -1.20 9.37 2.01
N SER A 60 -1.34 8.06 2.20
CA SER A 60 -1.05 7.08 1.16
C SER A 60 -1.79 5.75 1.41
N PHE A 61 -1.92 4.95 0.35
CA PHE A 61 -2.51 3.61 0.37
C PHE A 61 -1.55 2.59 -0.25
N ALA A 62 -1.73 1.30 0.08
CA ALA A 62 -0.83 0.26 -0.39
C ALA A 62 -0.85 0.12 -1.92
N SER A 63 0.30 -0.25 -2.44
CA SER A 63 0.51 -0.79 -3.77
C SER A 63 1.57 -1.90 -3.68
N VAL A 64 1.82 -2.58 -4.79
CA VAL A 64 3.04 -3.36 -5.00
C VAL A 64 3.92 -2.67 -6.04
N ALA A 65 5.20 -2.99 -6.04
CA ALA A 65 6.12 -2.62 -7.10
C ALA A 65 7.12 -3.76 -7.35
N PRO A 66 7.58 -3.96 -8.60
CA PRO A 66 8.55 -5.00 -8.92
C PRO A 66 9.92 -4.64 -8.33
N PHE A 67 10.67 -5.63 -7.87
CA PHE A 67 12.10 -5.46 -7.59
C PHE A 67 12.86 -5.21 -8.90
N ALA A 68 13.80 -4.27 -8.88
CA ALA A 68 14.76 -4.15 -9.96
C ALA A 68 15.70 -5.36 -9.99
N PRO A 69 15.99 -5.94 -11.17
CA PRO A 69 16.99 -7.00 -11.30
C PRO A 69 18.35 -6.57 -10.72
N ASP A 70 19.01 -7.48 -10.02
CA ASP A 70 20.38 -7.32 -9.47
C ASP A 70 20.59 -6.15 -8.50
N LYS A 71 19.48 -5.55 -8.00
CA LYS A 71 19.53 -4.49 -7.00
C LYS A 71 18.86 -4.92 -5.71
N LYS A 72 19.39 -4.43 -4.60
CA LYS A 72 18.75 -4.54 -3.29
C LYS A 72 17.83 -3.36 -3.10
N THR A 73 16.56 -3.62 -2.80
CA THR A 73 15.62 -2.56 -2.41
C THR A 73 15.68 -2.37 -0.90
N THR A 74 15.80 -1.12 -0.48
CA THR A 74 15.81 -0.73 0.92
C THR A 74 14.80 0.38 1.17
N LEU A 75 14.35 0.49 2.42
CA LEU A 75 13.41 1.51 2.88
C LEU A 75 14.09 2.43 3.89
N ARG A 76 14.00 3.73 3.64
CA ARG A 76 14.39 4.79 4.57
C ARG A 76 13.19 5.66 4.94
N LEU A 77 13.12 6.06 6.22
CA LEU A 77 12.08 6.96 6.73
C LEU A 77 12.66 8.35 6.91
N GLY A 78 12.15 9.34 6.16
CA GLY A 78 12.66 10.71 6.19
C GLY A 78 14.19 10.76 6.10
N ASP A 79 14.82 11.41 7.08
CA ASP A 79 16.27 11.60 7.14
C ASP A 79 16.99 10.51 7.98
N GLU A 80 16.35 9.37 8.28
CA GLU A 80 17.01 8.27 9.00
C GLU A 80 18.25 7.77 8.24
N GLN A 81 19.32 7.53 8.99
CA GLN A 81 20.62 7.12 8.44
C GLN A 81 20.66 5.64 8.03
N ALA A 82 19.93 4.77 8.74
CA ALA A 82 20.00 3.33 8.52
C ALA A 82 18.86 2.85 7.61
N PRO A 83 19.14 2.44 6.36
CA PRO A 83 18.15 1.79 5.50
C PRO A 83 17.75 0.43 6.07
N ARG A 84 16.50 0.04 5.84
CA ARG A 84 15.96 -1.27 6.21
C ARG A 84 15.77 -2.13 4.98
N ASP A 85 16.05 -3.42 5.11
CA ASP A 85 15.82 -4.37 4.02
C ASP A 85 14.33 -4.52 3.75
N VAL A 86 13.97 -4.56 2.46
CA VAL A 86 12.60 -4.74 2.00
C VAL A 86 12.43 -6.20 1.54
N PRO A 87 11.68 -7.04 2.27
CA PRO A 87 11.41 -8.41 1.87
C PRO A 87 10.37 -8.46 0.73
N PRO A 88 10.30 -9.58 -0.01
CA PRO A 88 9.23 -9.82 -0.95
C PRO A 88 7.85 -9.72 -0.30
N VAL A 89 6.87 -9.24 -1.07
CA VAL A 89 5.51 -9.06 -0.56
C VAL A 89 4.85 -10.41 -0.30
N GLN A 90 4.31 -10.56 0.91
CA GLN A 90 3.51 -11.72 1.28
C GLN A 90 2.07 -11.30 1.52
N GLY A 91 1.16 -12.23 1.29
CA GLY A 91 -0.26 -11.99 1.51
C GLY A 91 -1.14 -13.20 1.26
N LEU A 92 -2.41 -12.95 0.92
CA LEU A 92 -3.40 -13.98 0.68
C LEU A 92 -3.84 -14.00 -0.78
N ALA A 93 -3.78 -15.16 -1.41
CA ALA A 93 -4.44 -15.43 -2.67
C ALA A 93 -5.86 -15.95 -2.39
N TYR A 94 -6.86 -15.21 -2.84
CA TYR A 94 -8.27 -15.60 -2.78
C TYR A 94 -8.71 -16.16 -4.13
N PHE A 95 -9.27 -17.37 -4.16
CA PHE A 95 -9.91 -17.89 -5.36
C PHE A 95 -11.33 -17.34 -5.45
N LEU A 96 -11.61 -16.54 -6.47
CA LEU A 96 -12.88 -15.85 -6.66
C LEU A 96 -13.55 -16.30 -7.96
N ASN A 97 -14.88 -16.28 -7.98
CA ASN A 97 -15.59 -16.36 -9.25
C ASN A 97 -15.41 -15.03 -10.03
N PRO A 98 -15.59 -15.02 -11.37
CA PRO A 98 -15.36 -13.82 -12.17
C PRO A 98 -16.20 -12.61 -11.80
N LYS A 99 -17.43 -12.81 -11.30
CA LYS A 99 -18.33 -11.72 -10.91
C LYS A 99 -17.81 -11.03 -9.64
N ASP A 100 -17.44 -11.81 -8.65
CA ASP A 100 -16.87 -11.34 -7.39
C ASP A 100 -15.53 -10.65 -7.60
N TYR A 101 -14.71 -11.19 -8.51
CA TYR A 101 -13.45 -10.56 -8.92
C TYR A 101 -13.69 -9.19 -9.57
N ARG A 102 -14.63 -9.09 -10.53
CA ARG A 102 -14.97 -7.82 -11.17
C ARG A 102 -15.47 -6.79 -10.16
N GLN A 103 -16.33 -7.20 -9.23
CA GLN A 103 -16.81 -6.34 -8.16
C GLN A 103 -15.67 -5.86 -7.25
N LEU A 104 -14.70 -6.72 -6.95
CA LEU A 104 -13.50 -6.36 -6.21
C LEU A 104 -12.74 -5.24 -6.92
N VAL A 105 -12.38 -5.45 -8.18
CA VAL A 105 -11.61 -4.49 -9.00
C VAL A 105 -12.30 -3.12 -9.04
N ILE A 106 -13.62 -3.09 -9.28
CA ILE A 106 -14.39 -1.84 -9.30
C ILE A 106 -14.35 -1.14 -7.92
N SER A 107 -14.52 -1.91 -6.83
CA SER A 107 -14.58 -1.36 -5.47
C SER A 107 -13.25 -0.81 -4.95
N GLU A 108 -12.13 -1.34 -5.44
CA GLU A 108 -10.77 -0.87 -5.14
C GLU A 108 -10.37 0.34 -6.00
N GLY A 109 -11.19 0.71 -7.00
CA GLY A 109 -10.83 1.76 -7.96
C GLY A 109 -9.85 1.30 -9.03
N GLY A 110 -9.90 0.02 -9.41
CA GLY A 110 -9.23 -0.50 -10.59
C GLY A 110 -9.65 0.28 -11.84
N GLY A 111 -8.69 0.64 -12.68
CA GLY A 111 -8.85 1.51 -13.83
C GLY A 111 -8.74 3.02 -13.53
N VAL A 112 -8.89 3.42 -12.26
CA VAL A 112 -8.77 4.81 -11.79
C VAL A 112 -7.41 5.05 -11.10
N ALA A 113 -7.19 4.39 -9.96
CA ALA A 113 -5.98 4.55 -9.15
C ALA A 113 -5.05 3.33 -9.27
N TYR A 114 -5.61 2.17 -9.62
CA TYR A 114 -4.89 0.92 -9.79
C TYR A 114 -4.99 0.39 -11.22
N ASP A 115 -3.92 -0.22 -11.70
CA ASP A 115 -3.92 -1.13 -12.84
C ASP A 115 -3.95 -2.58 -12.36
N GLU A 116 -4.60 -3.44 -13.14
CA GLU A 116 -4.60 -4.88 -12.90
C GLU A 116 -3.34 -5.50 -13.53
N VAL A 117 -2.58 -6.25 -12.72
CA VAL A 117 -1.35 -6.92 -13.15
C VAL A 117 -1.36 -8.39 -12.74
N GLU A 118 -0.63 -9.21 -13.48
CA GLU A 118 -0.41 -10.61 -13.15
C GLU A 118 0.88 -10.77 -12.35
N VAL A 119 0.84 -11.63 -11.33
CA VAL A 119 1.97 -11.96 -10.46
C VAL A 119 2.08 -13.47 -10.28
N HIS A 120 3.32 -13.93 -10.22
CA HIS A 120 3.63 -15.32 -9.91
C HIS A 120 3.89 -15.43 -8.41
N ALA A 121 3.07 -16.23 -7.74
CA ALA A 121 3.11 -16.41 -6.31
C ALA A 121 3.53 -17.84 -5.95
N SER A 122 4.32 -17.98 -4.89
CA SER A 122 4.64 -19.28 -4.28
C SER A 122 3.79 -19.49 -3.04
N ILE A 123 3.20 -20.67 -2.88
CA ILE A 123 2.39 -20.99 -1.70
C ILE A 123 3.32 -21.13 -0.49
N LEU A 124 2.91 -20.56 0.63
CA LEU A 124 3.60 -20.66 1.91
C LEU A 124 3.10 -21.90 2.66
N ASP A 125 4.02 -22.67 3.22
CA ASP A 125 3.71 -23.71 4.19
C ASP A 125 3.28 -23.10 5.54
N GLU A 126 2.93 -23.96 6.50
CA GLU A 126 2.51 -23.50 7.83
C GLU A 126 3.58 -22.69 8.60
N ASP A 127 4.85 -22.88 8.27
CA ASP A 127 5.99 -22.19 8.88
C ASP A 127 6.34 -20.89 8.13
N GLY A 128 5.60 -20.56 7.07
CA GLY A 128 5.81 -19.35 6.27
C GLY A 128 6.96 -19.47 5.26
N LYS A 129 7.40 -20.69 4.94
CA LYS A 129 8.40 -20.93 3.90
C LYS A 129 7.73 -21.15 2.55
N PRO A 130 8.25 -20.57 1.47
CA PRO A 130 7.72 -20.82 0.13
C PRO A 130 8.02 -22.26 -0.29
N ASP A 131 7.00 -22.98 -0.74
CA ASP A 131 7.18 -24.24 -1.45
C ASP A 131 7.63 -23.94 -2.91
N PRO A 132 8.89 -24.27 -3.27
CA PRO A 132 9.45 -23.95 -4.58
C PRO A 132 8.75 -24.64 -5.75
N SER A 133 8.02 -25.72 -5.49
CA SER A 133 7.28 -26.48 -6.52
C SER A 133 5.88 -25.94 -6.75
N SER A 134 5.40 -25.06 -5.87
CA SER A 134 4.07 -24.49 -5.94
C SER A 134 4.11 -23.11 -6.59
N ILE A 135 3.67 -23.01 -7.84
CA ILE A 135 3.48 -21.72 -8.52
C ILE A 135 2.00 -21.50 -8.75
N LEU A 136 1.50 -20.36 -8.30
CA LEU A 136 0.15 -19.90 -8.45
C LEU A 136 0.16 -18.57 -9.20
N ILE A 137 -0.50 -18.53 -10.35
CA ILE A 137 -0.67 -17.29 -11.11
C ILE A 137 -1.87 -16.55 -10.52
N ALA A 138 -1.63 -15.35 -10.00
CA ALA A 138 -2.66 -14.51 -9.41
C ALA A 138 -2.69 -13.15 -10.09
N ARG A 139 -3.88 -12.55 -10.12
CA ARG A 139 -4.05 -11.14 -10.46
C ARG A 139 -4.00 -10.29 -9.22
N THR A 140 -3.44 -9.09 -9.35
CA THR A 140 -3.42 -8.12 -8.27
C THR A 140 -3.57 -6.71 -8.81
N LEU A 141 -3.66 -5.74 -7.90
CA LEU A 141 -3.79 -4.34 -8.23
C LEU A 141 -2.44 -3.66 -7.96
N GLN A 142 -1.98 -2.82 -8.86
CA GLN A 142 -0.76 -2.02 -8.71
C GLN A 142 -1.07 -0.56 -8.98
N ALA A 143 -0.38 0.38 -8.33
CA ALA A 143 -0.58 1.80 -8.58
C ALA A 143 -0.39 2.15 -10.06
N LYS A 144 -1.44 2.72 -10.64
CA LYS A 144 -1.43 3.24 -12.02
C LYS A 144 -0.53 4.46 -12.16
N TYR A 145 -0.50 5.27 -11.11
CA TYR A 145 0.25 6.52 -11.04
C TYR A 145 1.11 6.55 -9.77
N PRO A 146 2.24 5.82 -9.75
CA PRO A 146 3.03 5.69 -8.54
C PRO A 146 3.62 7.03 -8.11
N TRP A 147 3.42 7.40 -6.84
CA TRP A 147 3.91 8.65 -6.27
C TRP A 147 5.00 8.41 -5.22
N ARG A 148 6.22 8.87 -5.53
CA ARG A 148 7.40 8.71 -4.68
C ARG A 148 8.12 10.05 -4.47
N PRO A 149 8.73 10.30 -3.30
CA PRO A 149 8.66 9.48 -2.08
C PRO A 149 7.24 9.46 -1.48
N ASN A 150 6.88 8.33 -0.88
CA ASN A 150 5.52 8.04 -0.46
C ASN A 150 5.18 8.76 0.84
N GLY A 151 3.94 9.22 1.03
CA GLY A 151 3.47 9.50 2.40
C GLY A 151 3.51 8.22 3.25
N ALA A 152 3.64 8.35 4.57
CA ALA A 152 3.44 7.21 5.44
C ALA A 152 1.95 6.86 5.50
N PRO A 153 1.57 5.57 5.38
CA PRO A 153 0.19 5.14 5.47
C PRO A 153 -0.36 5.36 6.88
N SER A 154 -1.67 5.48 7.03
CA SER A 154 -2.29 5.74 8.34
C SER A 154 -2.08 4.58 9.33
N ALA A 155 -2.03 4.89 10.63
CA ALA A 155 -1.96 3.84 11.67
C ALA A 155 -3.14 2.85 11.60
N ARG A 156 -4.32 3.30 11.14
CA ARG A 156 -5.50 2.45 10.88
C ARG A 156 -5.21 1.38 9.83
N TYR A 157 -4.34 1.69 8.88
CA TYR A 157 -4.04 0.83 7.76
C TYR A 157 -2.96 -0.20 8.12
N LEU A 158 -1.90 0.23 8.81
CA LEU A 158 -0.75 -0.63 9.16
C LEU A 158 -0.82 -1.29 10.54
N VAL A 159 -1.03 -0.53 11.61
CA VAL A 159 -0.58 -0.93 12.95
C VAL A 159 -1.74 -1.35 13.85
N SER A 160 -1.64 -2.54 14.44
CA SER A 160 -2.40 -2.92 15.64
C SER A 160 -1.76 -2.27 16.87
N LEU A 161 -2.26 -1.11 17.30
CA LEU A 161 -1.70 -0.39 18.45
C LEU A 161 -1.95 -1.16 19.75
N PHE A 162 -0.93 -1.86 20.22
CA PHE A 162 -0.70 -2.14 21.65
C PHE A 162 0.60 -1.48 22.10
N LYS A 163 0.82 -0.21 21.71
CA LYS A 163 2.01 0.54 22.12
C LYS A 163 1.77 1.09 23.53
N LYS A 164 2.34 0.42 24.55
CA LYS A 164 2.46 0.92 25.94
C LYS A 164 3.13 2.30 25.90
N ARG A 165 2.35 3.38 25.93
CA ARG A 165 2.84 4.71 26.33
C ARG A 165 2.16 5.03 27.65
N ASN A 166 2.97 5.31 28.67
CA ASN A 166 2.54 5.71 30.02
C ASN A 166 1.86 7.08 30.03
N ILE A 167 0.70 7.20 29.38
CA ILE A 167 -0.22 8.33 29.58
C ILE A 167 -1.63 7.74 29.55
N ALA A 168 -2.32 7.83 30.68
CA ALA A 168 -3.66 7.33 30.87
C ALA A 168 -4.65 8.09 29.97
N GLN A 169 -5.07 7.48 28.86
CA GLN A 169 -6.32 7.79 28.19
C GLN A 169 -6.77 6.59 27.35
N TYR A 170 -7.75 5.83 27.88
CA TYR A 170 -8.44 4.75 27.17
C TYR A 170 -9.07 5.26 25.87
N THR A 171 -8.81 4.63 24.73
CA THR A 171 -9.71 4.60 23.54
C THR A 171 -9.25 3.51 22.55
N TYR A 172 -9.87 2.32 22.61
CA TYR A 172 -9.86 1.15 21.70
C TYR A 172 -8.53 0.66 21.07
N PRO A 173 -8.27 -0.67 21.00
CA PRO A 173 -7.18 -1.18 20.15
C PRO A 173 -7.48 -0.83 18.69
N LYS A 174 -6.76 0.15 18.12
CA LYS A 174 -6.80 0.38 16.68
C LYS A 174 -6.07 -0.78 16.02
N GLN A 175 -6.81 -1.72 15.47
CA GLN A 175 -6.29 -2.89 14.75
C GLN A 175 -5.99 -2.50 13.31
N GLY A 176 -4.70 -2.34 12.99
CA GLY A 176 -4.23 -2.09 11.63
C GLY A 176 -4.63 -3.21 10.68
N LEU A 177 -5.30 -2.89 9.57
CA LEU A 177 -5.90 -3.88 8.68
C LEU A 177 -4.87 -4.91 8.16
N ILE A 178 -3.69 -4.44 7.73
CA ILE A 178 -2.65 -5.31 7.18
C ILE A 178 -2.04 -6.19 8.28
N SER A 179 -1.58 -5.60 9.38
CA SER A 179 -1.00 -6.33 10.51
C SER A 179 -1.96 -7.38 11.09
N THR A 180 -3.24 -7.02 11.27
CA THR A 180 -4.27 -7.96 11.72
C THR A 180 -4.49 -9.09 10.71
N GLY A 181 -4.56 -8.78 9.41
CA GLY A 181 -4.67 -9.80 8.37
C GLY A 181 -3.50 -10.79 8.38
N CYS A 182 -2.26 -10.30 8.51
CA CYS A 182 -1.10 -11.18 8.65
C CYS A 182 -1.16 -12.04 9.91
N LYS A 183 -1.51 -11.46 11.08
CA LYS A 183 -1.55 -12.19 12.36
C LYS A 183 -2.67 -13.22 12.45
N GLN A 184 -3.74 -13.05 11.68
CA GLN A 184 -4.83 -14.03 11.57
C GLN A 184 -4.44 -15.27 10.75
N ASN A 185 -3.32 -15.20 10.01
CA ASN A 185 -2.87 -16.25 9.11
C ASN A 185 -1.48 -16.74 9.52
N LYS A 186 -1.40 -17.91 10.15
CA LYS A 186 -0.16 -18.48 10.72
C LYS A 186 1.07 -18.34 9.79
N PRO A 187 1.00 -18.67 8.47
CA PRO A 187 2.15 -18.53 7.56
C PRO A 187 2.69 -17.10 7.41
N LEU A 188 1.85 -16.08 7.61
CA LEU A 188 2.21 -14.66 7.46
C LEU A 188 2.71 -14.02 8.76
N THR A 189 2.81 -14.79 9.85
CA THR A 189 3.17 -14.25 11.16
C THR A 189 4.55 -13.59 11.17
N ALA A 190 5.55 -14.20 10.50
CA ALA A 190 6.88 -13.61 10.39
C ALA A 190 6.86 -12.30 9.59
N TYR A 191 6.08 -12.25 8.50
CA TYR A 191 5.90 -11.03 7.71
C TYR A 191 5.20 -9.92 8.48
N SER A 192 4.32 -10.25 9.43
CA SER A 192 3.66 -9.26 10.28
C SER A 192 4.67 -8.42 11.09
N ALA A 193 5.84 -8.97 11.44
CA ALA A 193 6.89 -8.22 12.12
C ALA A 193 7.50 -7.13 11.23
N TYR A 194 7.68 -7.42 9.94
CA TYR A 194 8.08 -6.41 8.96
C TYR A 194 7.01 -5.31 8.85
N ILE A 195 5.74 -5.69 8.72
CA ILE A 195 4.61 -4.74 8.63
C ILE A 195 4.50 -3.87 9.88
N ASP A 196 4.63 -4.45 11.08
CA ASP A 196 4.59 -3.71 12.34
C ASP A 196 5.81 -2.79 12.52
N SER A 197 6.93 -3.09 11.86
CA SER A 197 8.10 -2.22 11.84
C SER A 197 7.91 -0.99 10.96
N LEU A 198 6.97 -1.04 10.00
CA LEU A 198 6.74 0.06 9.07
C LEU A 198 6.19 1.29 9.82
N PRO A 199 6.74 2.47 9.52
CA PRO A 199 6.25 3.72 10.09
C PRO A 199 4.83 4.01 9.60
N SER A 200 4.02 4.60 10.49
CA SER A 200 2.67 5.03 10.15
C SER A 200 2.49 6.50 10.45
N TYR A 201 1.65 7.14 9.65
CA TYR A 201 1.22 8.51 9.90
C TYR A 201 0.37 8.56 11.19
N GLU A 202 0.83 9.39 12.12
CA GLU A 202 0.10 9.76 13.32
C GLU A 202 -0.43 11.20 13.15
N PRO A 203 -1.72 11.46 13.44
CA PRO A 203 -2.27 12.80 13.38
C PRO A 203 -1.53 13.79 14.29
N PRO A 204 -1.41 15.06 13.88
CA PRO A 204 -0.73 16.06 14.69
C PRO A 204 -1.30 16.18 16.11
N THR A 205 -0.41 16.30 17.09
CA THR A 205 -0.79 16.38 18.51
C THR A 205 -0.91 17.82 19.01
N SER A 206 -0.03 18.72 18.55
CA SER A 206 -0.03 20.13 18.96
C SER A 206 -1.22 20.90 18.41
N PHE A 207 -1.72 21.89 19.16
CA PHE A 207 -2.86 22.69 18.76
C PHE A 207 -2.63 23.40 17.42
N ARG A 208 -1.45 24.01 17.24
CA ARG A 208 -1.07 24.67 15.98
C ARG A 208 -1.13 23.71 14.78
N ALA A 209 -0.56 22.52 14.91
CA ALA A 209 -0.53 21.57 13.80
C ALA A 209 -1.91 20.94 13.52
N LYS A 210 -2.75 20.77 14.55
CA LYS A 210 -4.16 20.39 14.39
C LYS A 210 -4.95 21.44 13.61
N MET A 211 -4.74 22.72 13.91
CA MET A 211 -5.37 23.82 13.17
C MET A 211 -4.90 23.87 11.72
N GLY A 212 -3.60 23.69 11.47
CA GLY A 212 -3.10 23.56 10.11
C GLY A 212 -3.75 22.41 9.33
N GLY A 213 -3.78 21.22 9.93
CA GLY A 213 -4.44 20.06 9.32
C GLY A 213 -5.93 20.30 9.04
N LEU A 214 -6.64 20.96 9.96
CA LEU A 214 -8.04 21.33 9.74
C LEU A 214 -8.19 22.30 8.56
N LEU A 215 -7.40 23.37 8.50
CA LEU A 215 -7.43 24.35 7.42
C LEU A 215 -7.09 23.71 6.06
N PHE A 216 -6.07 22.84 6.04
CA PHE A 216 -5.70 22.07 4.86
C PHE A 216 -6.88 21.24 4.34
N LEU A 217 -7.50 20.47 5.23
CA LEU A 217 -8.62 19.60 4.87
C LEU A 217 -9.86 20.39 4.47
N LEU A 218 -10.16 21.52 5.10
CA LEU A 218 -11.28 22.39 4.72
C LEU A 218 -11.12 22.95 3.30
N PHE A 219 -9.88 23.30 2.92
CA PHE A 219 -9.58 23.82 1.59
C PHE A 219 -9.61 22.72 0.51
N TRP A 220 -8.97 21.57 0.74
CA TRP A 220 -8.80 20.54 -0.29
C TRP A 220 -9.96 19.54 -0.42
N ARG A 221 -10.77 19.35 0.63
CA ARG A 221 -11.91 18.40 0.55
C ARG A 221 -12.96 18.78 -0.50
N PRO A 222 -13.39 20.05 -0.66
CA PRO A 222 -14.35 20.42 -1.70
C PRO A 222 -13.92 20.03 -3.13
N PRO A 223 -12.73 20.40 -3.65
CA PRO A 223 -12.32 20.01 -4.99
C PRO A 223 -12.13 18.48 -5.12
N LEU A 224 -11.63 17.81 -4.07
CA LEU A 224 -11.52 16.34 -4.08
C LEU A 224 -12.89 15.65 -4.13
N ARG A 225 -13.91 16.17 -3.42
CA ARG A 225 -15.28 15.64 -3.52
C ARG A 225 -15.86 15.83 -4.92
N LEU A 226 -15.58 16.95 -5.58
CA LEU A 226 -15.96 17.16 -6.96
C LEU A 226 -15.26 16.14 -7.88
N LEU A 227 -13.96 15.93 -7.70
CA LEU A 227 -13.20 14.94 -8.45
C LEU A 227 -13.78 13.52 -8.29
N VAL A 228 -14.09 13.09 -7.06
CA VAL A 228 -14.70 11.78 -6.80
C VAL A 228 -16.06 11.64 -7.50
N ARG A 229 -16.86 12.72 -7.56
CA ARG A 229 -18.13 12.72 -8.31
C ARG A 229 -17.88 12.58 -9.82
N LEU A 230 -16.91 13.30 -10.38
CA LEU A 230 -16.54 13.18 -11.79
C LEU A 230 -16.07 11.77 -12.13
N ILE A 231 -15.24 11.16 -11.28
CA ILE A 231 -14.82 9.76 -11.42
C ILE A 231 -16.04 8.85 -11.46
N ARG A 232 -16.94 8.94 -10.48
CA ARG A 232 -18.15 8.08 -10.45
C ARG A 232 -19.06 8.23 -11.67
N VAL A 233 -19.13 9.41 -12.26
CA VAL A 233 -19.99 9.67 -13.44
C VAL A 233 -19.33 9.18 -14.74
N HIS A 234 -18.01 9.24 -14.83
CA HIS A 234 -17.27 8.92 -16.05
C HIS A 234 -16.58 7.56 -16.05
N THR A 235 -16.60 6.84 -14.92
CA THR A 235 -16.11 5.46 -14.84
C THR A 235 -17.15 4.51 -15.43
N ASP A 236 -16.70 3.63 -16.34
CA ASP A 236 -17.56 2.64 -16.97
C ASP A 236 -17.88 1.45 -16.05
N SER A 237 -18.71 0.52 -16.54
CA SER A 237 -19.08 -0.71 -15.83
C SER A 237 -17.90 -1.66 -15.55
N ASP A 238 -16.75 -1.42 -16.16
CA ASP A 238 -15.53 -2.22 -16.04
C ASP A 238 -14.49 -1.51 -15.16
N GLY A 239 -14.80 -0.32 -14.63
CA GLY A 239 -13.91 0.47 -13.77
C GLY A 239 -12.97 1.41 -14.53
N HIS A 240 -13.00 1.44 -15.87
CA HIS A 240 -12.09 2.26 -16.63
C HIS A 240 -12.44 3.75 -16.56
N CYS A 241 -11.40 4.55 -16.43
CA CYS A 241 -11.46 6.00 -16.37
C CYS A 241 -10.91 6.60 -17.67
N PRO A 242 -11.59 7.58 -18.29
CA PRO A 242 -11.08 8.29 -19.47
C PRO A 242 -9.72 8.94 -19.21
N GLN A 243 -8.86 8.96 -20.22
CA GLN A 243 -7.49 9.49 -20.06
C GLN A 243 -7.46 10.95 -19.62
N TRP A 244 -8.37 11.80 -20.12
CA TRP A 244 -8.47 13.21 -19.73
C TRP A 244 -8.74 13.38 -18.23
N LEU A 245 -9.51 12.47 -17.63
CA LEU A 245 -9.81 12.50 -16.21
C LEU A 245 -8.60 12.04 -15.38
N GLY A 246 -7.79 11.11 -15.90
CA GLY A 246 -6.48 10.77 -15.35
C GLY A 246 -5.57 12.00 -15.22
N TRP A 247 -5.51 12.85 -16.24
CA TRP A 247 -4.76 14.11 -16.17
C TRP A 247 -5.26 15.04 -15.06
N ILE A 248 -6.58 15.19 -14.91
CA ILE A 248 -7.16 16.01 -13.83
C ILE A 248 -6.80 15.46 -12.46
N ILE A 249 -6.87 14.13 -12.26
CA ILE A 249 -6.48 13.47 -11.01
C ILE A 249 -5.02 13.83 -10.68
N LEU A 250 -4.11 13.60 -11.63
CA LEU A 250 -2.68 13.86 -11.45
C LEU A 250 -2.40 15.34 -11.16
N THR A 251 -3.02 16.25 -11.90
CA THR A 251 -2.85 17.69 -11.69
C THR A 251 -3.36 18.12 -10.32
N LEU A 252 -4.57 17.69 -9.92
CA LEU A 252 -5.15 18.11 -8.65
C LEU A 252 -4.33 17.59 -7.45
N TYR A 253 -3.98 16.31 -7.45
CA TYR A 253 -3.15 15.74 -6.39
C TYR A 253 -1.73 16.31 -6.42
N GLY A 254 -1.16 16.54 -7.60
CA GLY A 254 0.16 17.18 -7.74
C GLY A 254 0.19 18.59 -7.17
N LEU A 255 -0.83 19.41 -7.44
CA LEU A 255 -0.98 20.74 -6.84
C LEU A 255 -1.13 20.67 -5.32
N MET A 256 -1.96 19.74 -4.82
CA MET A 256 -2.18 19.54 -3.39
C MET A 256 -0.89 19.16 -2.65
N TRP A 257 -0.17 18.17 -3.17
CA TRP A 257 1.08 17.70 -2.59
C TRP A 257 2.20 18.74 -2.71
N SER A 258 2.31 19.43 -3.84
CA SER A 258 3.26 20.52 -4.00
C SER A 258 3.01 21.67 -3.01
N TYR A 259 1.75 22.07 -2.83
CA TYR A 259 1.36 23.06 -1.82
C TYR A 259 1.68 22.58 -0.40
N HIS A 260 1.39 21.31 -0.07
CA HIS A 260 1.72 20.72 1.22
C HIS A 260 3.24 20.78 1.50
N ASP A 261 4.04 20.25 0.58
CA ASP A 261 5.48 20.06 0.79
C ASP A 261 6.24 21.39 0.80
N ASN A 262 5.84 22.34 -0.05
CA ASN A 262 6.61 23.56 -0.24
C ASN A 262 6.14 24.73 0.62
N ILE A 263 4.87 24.75 1.05
CA ILE A 263 4.27 25.91 1.73
C ILE A 263 3.64 25.48 3.05
N HIS A 264 2.61 24.63 3.02
CA HIS A 264 1.76 24.41 4.19
C HIS A 264 2.50 23.74 5.35
N SER A 265 3.29 22.71 5.05
CA SER A 265 4.04 21.95 6.06
C SER A 265 5.10 22.77 6.78
N LYS A 266 5.68 23.79 6.13
CA LYS A 266 6.66 24.71 6.72
C LYS A 266 6.02 25.66 7.74
N ILE A 267 4.74 26.00 7.57
CA ILE A 267 4.01 26.91 8.45
C ILE A 267 3.37 26.16 9.61
N TRP A 268 2.77 24.99 9.33
CA TRP A 268 1.89 24.30 10.27
C TRP A 268 2.44 22.97 10.79
N GLY A 269 3.55 22.48 10.26
CA GLY A 269 4.06 21.13 10.51
C GLY A 269 3.54 20.13 9.49
N ARG A 270 4.18 18.96 9.36
CA ARG A 270 3.91 18.00 8.26
C ARG A 270 2.64 17.17 8.49
N GLY A 271 1.94 16.87 7.40
CA GLY A 271 0.77 15.98 7.34
C GLY A 271 0.99 14.67 6.59
N ASP A 272 2.24 14.29 6.34
CA ASP A 272 2.62 13.18 5.46
C ASP A 272 3.27 12.00 6.18
N GLY A 273 3.48 12.09 7.50
CA GLY A 273 4.09 11.04 8.29
C GLY A 273 5.58 10.79 8.03
N ARG A 274 6.31 11.82 7.54
CA ARG A 274 7.77 11.80 7.30
C ARG A 274 8.23 10.83 6.21
N LYS A 275 7.60 10.89 5.03
CA LYS A 275 8.01 10.30 3.73
C LYS A 275 8.83 8.99 3.73
N LEU A 276 8.32 7.97 3.05
CA LEU A 276 9.00 6.70 2.79
C LEU A 276 9.80 6.77 1.50
N HIS A 277 11.08 6.44 1.60
CA HIS A 277 12.03 6.41 0.51
C HIS A 277 12.39 4.96 0.23
N PHE A 278 11.86 4.40 -0.86
CA PHE A 278 12.30 3.12 -1.39
C PHE A 278 13.48 3.38 -2.32
N GLU A 279 14.66 2.91 -1.94
CA GLU A 279 15.92 3.11 -2.65
C GLU A 279 16.44 1.77 -3.19
N GLU A 280 16.95 1.80 -4.41
CA GLU A 280 17.60 0.63 -5.02
C GLU A 280 19.12 0.83 -4.99
N THR A 281 19.83 -0.10 -4.37
CA THR A 281 21.30 -0.10 -4.32
C THR A 281 21.84 -1.28 -5.12
N THR A 282 22.91 -1.04 -5.89
CA THR A 282 23.61 -2.11 -6.62
C THR A 282 24.19 -3.09 -5.61
N GLY A 283 23.93 -4.38 -5.77
CA GLY A 283 24.46 -5.41 -4.87
C GLY A 283 25.98 -5.52 -5.00
N GLY A 284 26.74 -4.67 -4.29
CA GLY A 284 28.20 -4.66 -4.41
C GLY A 284 28.98 -3.76 -3.46
N GLU A 285 28.38 -2.77 -2.79
CA GLU A 285 29.12 -1.98 -1.79
C GLU A 285 28.91 -2.53 -0.37
N THR A 286 29.58 -3.64 -0.09
CA THR A 286 30.09 -3.89 1.26
C THR A 286 31.06 -2.77 1.59
N ALA A 287 30.57 -1.82 2.39
CA ALA A 287 31.31 -0.99 3.33
C ALA A 287 32.84 -1.20 3.35
N LYS A 288 33.57 -0.50 2.47
CA LYS A 288 34.97 -0.16 2.74
C LYS A 288 34.98 0.98 3.75
N ILE A 289 34.69 0.66 5.01
CA ILE A 289 35.02 1.57 6.12
C ILE A 289 36.53 1.63 6.20
N GLY A 290 37.06 2.83 5.99
CA GLY A 290 38.48 3.12 5.86
C GLY A 290 39.32 2.59 7.02
N LEU A 291 40.33 1.81 6.65
CA LEU A 291 41.51 1.55 7.45
C LEU A 291 42.72 1.93 6.59
N GLY A 292 43.53 2.85 7.12
CA GLY A 292 44.90 3.08 6.66
C GLY A 292 45.12 4.31 5.79
N ASN A 293 45.49 5.44 6.38
CA ASN A 293 46.90 5.83 6.41
C ASN A 293 47.08 7.13 7.20
N ARG A 294 47.67 6.99 8.40
CA ARG A 294 48.53 8.04 8.96
C ARG A 294 49.89 7.88 8.31
N VAL A 295 50.37 8.94 7.68
CA VAL A 295 51.79 9.29 7.61
C VAL A 295 51.94 10.56 8.44
#